data_AF-A0A561ECC2-F1
#
_entry.id   AF-A0A561ECC2-F1
#
_cell.length_a   1.000
_cell.length_b   1.000
_cell.length_c   1.000
_cell.angle_alpha   90.00
_cell.angle_beta   90.00
_cell.angle_gamma   90.00
#
_symmetry.space_group_name_H-M   'P 1'
#
loop_
_entity.id
_entity.type
_entity.pdbx_description
1 polymer ?
#
loop_
_entity_poly.entity_id
_entity_poly.type
_entity_poly.pdbx_seq_one_letter_code
_entity_poly.pdbx_strand_id
1 'polypeptide(L)'
;MSSTLDTNSAPVPDTGDETGGDIAEVQRVGSAIARAVSSVIEGKDDVIRTAVIVLLAQGHLLIEDVPGVGKTMLAKALARAIDAPMRRIQFTPDLLPSDITGVSVFNQDTRTFEFRPGAIFANIVVGDEINRASPKTQSALLECMEEDQVTVDGRTYRLRAPFMVMATQNPIEMEGTYPLPEAQRDRFMARISMGYPTATAELQMLEVHGGGSPLDAMAPVTDEATVRRCAARVGQVHASPALRQYIVDLVGATRNASAFRLGASPRASLQLLRAARALAALAGRDHVIPEDVQALIGPVLAHRVILSSENQHLHKGAGRLLLELAQGVPVPASRR
;
A
#
# COMPACT_ATOMS: atom_id res chain seq x y z
N MET A 1 -44.01 15.70 55.97
CA MET A 1 -42.59 15.61 56.31
C MET A 1 -41.85 15.15 55.06
N SER A 2 -41.35 16.10 54.28
CA SER A 2 -40.64 15.85 53.01
C SER A 2 -39.25 15.30 53.28
N SER A 3 -38.93 14.21 52.60
CA SER A 3 -37.59 13.61 52.52
C SER A 3 -36.95 14.05 51.21
N THR A 4 -35.91 14.87 51.31
CA THR A 4 -34.96 15.24 50.26
C THR A 4 -34.08 14.03 49.89
N LEU A 5 -34.02 13.71 48.60
CA LEU A 5 -33.00 12.82 48.02
C LEU A 5 -32.21 13.63 47.00
N ASP A 6 -30.98 13.99 47.39
CA ASP A 6 -29.97 14.59 46.54
C ASP A 6 -29.49 13.59 45.49
N THR A 7 -29.69 13.88 44.20
CA THR A 7 -29.06 13.14 43.11
C THR A 7 -27.71 13.77 42.80
N ASN A 8 -26.66 13.14 43.32
CA ASN A 8 -25.27 13.38 42.99
C ASN A 8 -25.01 13.00 41.51
N SER A 9 -24.74 13.99 40.66
CA SER A 9 -24.37 13.78 39.24
C SER A 9 -22.85 13.67 39.14
N ALA A 10 -22.36 12.47 38.85
CA ALA A 10 -20.96 12.23 38.52
C ALA A 10 -20.62 12.83 37.14
N PRO A 11 -19.43 13.40 36.95
CA PRO A 11 -19.02 13.96 35.65
C PRO A 11 -18.75 12.83 34.65
N VAL A 12 -19.29 12.99 33.44
CA VAL A 12 -18.97 12.16 32.27
C VAL A 12 -17.53 12.48 31.84
N PRO A 13 -16.66 11.48 31.58
CA PRO A 13 -15.29 11.75 31.16
C PRO A 13 -15.28 12.33 29.74
N ASP A 14 -14.47 13.37 29.57
CA ASP A 14 -14.19 14.07 28.32
C ASP A 14 -13.35 13.18 27.38
N THR A 15 -13.97 12.63 26.33
CA THR A 15 -13.33 11.74 25.35
C THR A 15 -12.53 12.50 24.28
N GLY A 16 -12.41 13.83 24.39
CA GLY A 16 -11.71 14.66 23.39
C GLY A 16 -10.19 14.50 23.37
N ASP A 17 -9.57 14.12 24.49
CA ASP A 17 -8.11 14.15 24.66
C ASP A 17 -7.41 12.84 24.20
N GLU A 18 -8.11 11.70 24.23
CA GLU A 18 -7.55 10.40 23.81
C GLU A 18 -7.34 10.32 22.29
N THR A 19 -8.22 10.94 21.50
CA THR A 19 -8.15 10.88 20.02
C THR A 19 -6.97 11.69 19.47
N GLY A 20 -6.62 12.81 20.11
CA GLY A 20 -5.47 13.64 19.74
C GLY A 20 -4.13 12.95 20.03
N GLY A 21 -4.02 12.24 21.15
CA GLY A 21 -2.84 11.43 21.48
C GLY A 21 -2.61 10.27 20.52
N ASP A 22 -3.70 9.68 20.02
CA ASP A 22 -3.69 8.54 19.12
C ASP A 22 -3.16 8.88 17.72
N ILE A 23 -3.54 10.04 17.16
CA ILE A 23 -3.05 10.52 15.86
C ILE A 23 -1.60 11.01 15.96
N ALA A 24 -1.21 11.62 17.07
CA ALA A 24 0.18 12.04 17.29
C ALA A 24 1.16 10.85 17.28
N GLU A 25 0.76 9.67 17.79
CA GLU A 25 1.56 8.45 17.65
C GLU A 25 1.69 8.01 16.19
N VAL A 26 0.60 8.03 15.41
CA VAL A 26 0.65 7.66 13.98
C VAL A 26 1.60 8.59 13.22
N GLN A 27 1.49 9.91 13.41
CA GLN A 27 2.35 10.89 12.78
C GLN A 27 3.83 10.66 13.15
N ARG A 28 4.12 10.47 14.44
CA ARG A 28 5.48 10.24 14.94
C ARG A 28 6.09 8.95 14.37
N VAL A 29 5.35 7.84 14.42
CA VAL A 29 5.80 6.53 13.91
C VAL A 29 5.99 6.59 12.40
N GLY A 30 5.01 7.10 11.65
CA GLY A 30 5.09 7.22 10.21
C GLY A 30 6.24 8.11 9.73
N SER A 31 6.48 9.23 10.42
CA SER A 31 7.62 10.11 10.13
C SER A 31 8.96 9.43 10.44
N ALA A 32 9.03 8.64 11.53
CA ALA A 32 10.23 7.89 11.86
C ALA A 32 10.54 6.83 10.80
N ILE A 33 9.53 6.08 10.34
CA ILE A 33 9.68 5.10 9.25
C ILE A 33 10.14 5.80 7.98
N ALA A 34 9.48 6.89 7.57
CA ALA A 34 9.84 7.63 6.36
C ALA A 34 11.28 8.14 6.39
N ARG A 35 11.71 8.74 7.52
CA ARG A 35 13.11 9.20 7.69
C ARG A 35 14.10 8.04 7.65
N ALA A 36 13.80 6.92 8.29
CA ALA A 36 14.68 5.77 8.31
C ALA A 36 14.86 5.19 6.89
N VAL A 37 13.79 5.08 6.11
CA VAL A 37 13.86 4.64 4.71
C VAL A 37 14.61 5.67 3.84
N SER A 38 14.40 6.96 4.07
CA SER A 38 15.08 8.04 3.31
C SER A 38 16.59 8.08 3.56
N SER A 39 17.06 7.54 4.69
CA SER A 39 18.50 7.39 4.95
C SER A 39 19.18 6.33 4.07
N VAL A 40 18.38 5.44 3.45
CA VAL A 40 18.87 4.38 2.57
C VAL A 40 18.59 4.70 1.09
N ILE A 41 17.52 5.47 0.81
CA ILE A 41 17.09 5.80 -0.55
C ILE A 41 17.03 7.31 -0.71
N GLU A 42 17.94 7.85 -1.51
CA GLU A 42 18.07 9.30 -1.71
C GLU A 42 17.08 9.85 -2.75
N GLY A 43 16.51 11.02 -2.47
CA GLY A 43 15.78 11.84 -3.46
C GLY A 43 14.43 11.27 -3.92
N LYS A 44 13.82 10.36 -3.16
CA LYS A 44 12.56 9.67 -3.50
C LYS A 44 11.48 9.86 -2.44
N ASP A 45 11.37 11.05 -1.87
CA ASP A 45 10.44 11.34 -0.75
C ASP A 45 8.99 10.98 -1.06
N ASP A 46 8.51 11.24 -2.28
CA ASP A 46 7.14 10.91 -2.69
C ASP A 46 6.87 9.40 -2.76
N VAL A 47 7.86 8.63 -3.22
CA VAL A 47 7.82 7.15 -3.28
C VAL A 47 7.76 6.60 -1.85
N ILE A 48 8.65 7.09 -0.98
CA ILE A 48 8.75 6.66 0.42
C ILE A 48 7.46 7.01 1.16
N ARG A 49 6.97 8.24 1.02
CA ARG A 49 5.70 8.70 1.58
C ARG A 49 4.54 7.82 1.12
N THR A 50 4.45 7.50 -0.17
CA THR A 50 3.41 6.62 -0.71
C THR A 50 3.53 5.21 -0.14
N ALA A 51 4.74 4.66 0.00
CA ALA A 51 4.94 3.34 0.60
C ALA A 51 4.48 3.29 2.07
N VAL A 52 4.78 4.33 2.86
CA VAL A 52 4.33 4.44 4.26
C VAL A 52 2.80 4.59 4.34
N ILE A 53 2.20 5.40 3.46
CA ILE A 53 0.75 5.53 3.32
C ILE A 53 0.12 4.15 3.07
N VAL A 54 0.64 3.41 2.09
CA VAL A 54 0.11 2.09 1.73
C VAL A 54 0.27 1.08 2.88
N LEU A 55 1.39 1.09 3.59
CA LEU A 55 1.62 0.24 4.76
C LEU A 55 0.58 0.52 5.86
N LEU A 56 0.39 1.78 6.24
CA LEU A 56 -0.55 2.17 7.29
C LEU A 56 -2.02 2.03 6.87
N ALA A 57 -2.31 2.20 5.58
CA ALA A 57 -3.61 1.94 5.01
C ALA A 57 -3.89 0.44 4.80
N GLN A 58 -2.93 -0.45 5.11
CA GLN A 58 -2.98 -1.91 4.90
C GLN A 58 -3.31 -2.28 3.45
N GLY A 59 -2.59 -1.68 2.50
CA GLY A 59 -2.68 -1.97 1.08
C GLY A 59 -1.44 -2.66 0.53
N HIS A 60 -1.48 -2.94 -0.76
CA HIS A 60 -0.34 -3.47 -1.52
C HIS A 60 0.14 -2.45 -2.56
N LEU A 61 1.42 -2.52 -2.89
CA LEU A 61 2.10 -1.54 -3.74
C LEU A 61 2.59 -2.21 -5.02
N LEU A 62 2.24 -1.62 -6.16
CA LEU A 62 2.77 -2.00 -7.47
C LEU A 62 3.88 -1.03 -7.86
N ILE A 63 5.04 -1.56 -8.27
CA ILE A 63 6.21 -0.79 -8.68
C ILE A 63 6.52 -1.10 -10.15
N GLU A 64 6.09 -0.22 -11.04
CA GLU A 64 6.38 -0.32 -12.47
C GLU A 64 7.66 0.45 -12.77
N ASP A 65 8.71 -0.26 -13.17
CA ASP A 65 9.98 0.39 -13.52
C ASP A 65 10.94 -0.53 -14.25
N VAL A 66 12.02 0.07 -14.76
CA VAL A 66 13.17 -0.65 -15.30
C VAL A 66 13.95 -1.42 -14.20
N PRO A 67 14.71 -2.45 -14.56
CA PRO A 67 15.58 -3.17 -13.61
C PRO A 67 16.63 -2.26 -12.96
N GLY A 68 17.06 -2.59 -11.73
CA GLY A 68 18.21 -1.95 -11.08
C GLY A 68 17.94 -0.68 -10.26
N VAL A 69 16.71 -0.16 -10.22
CA VAL A 69 16.36 1.14 -9.59
C VAL A 69 15.99 1.08 -8.09
N GLY A 70 16.56 0.15 -7.32
CA GLY A 70 16.42 0.14 -5.86
C GLY A 70 15.07 -0.34 -5.28
N LYS A 71 14.21 -1.00 -6.08
CA LYS A 71 12.89 -1.51 -5.63
C LYS A 71 13.00 -2.46 -4.43
N THR A 72 13.95 -3.39 -4.48
CA THR A 72 14.22 -4.32 -3.39
C THR A 72 14.80 -3.59 -2.17
N MET A 73 15.55 -2.50 -2.37
CA MET A 73 16.07 -1.68 -1.26
C MET A 73 14.92 -1.01 -0.51
N LEU A 74 13.89 -0.50 -1.21
CA LEU A 74 12.72 0.11 -0.56
C LEU A 74 12.02 -0.87 0.37
N ALA A 75 11.79 -2.09 -0.09
CA ALA A 75 11.14 -3.11 0.71
C ALA A 75 11.99 -3.57 1.90
N LYS A 76 13.30 -3.76 1.69
CA LYS A 76 14.23 -4.13 2.77
C LYS A 76 14.32 -3.03 3.83
N ALA A 77 14.46 -1.76 3.41
CA ALA A 77 14.49 -0.62 4.31
C ALA A 77 13.18 -0.49 5.10
N LEU A 78 12.04 -0.67 4.44
CA LEU A 78 10.74 -0.62 5.10
C LEU A 78 10.60 -1.74 6.15
N ALA A 79 10.99 -2.97 5.82
CA ALA A 79 10.93 -4.11 6.74
C ALA A 79 11.85 -3.93 7.94
N ARG A 80 13.07 -3.44 7.69
CA ARG A 80 14.06 -3.15 8.73
C ARG A 80 13.60 -2.02 9.65
N ALA A 81 12.92 -1.01 9.11
CA ALA A 81 12.39 0.12 9.88
C ALA A 81 11.37 -0.33 10.94
N ILE A 82 10.60 -1.37 10.64
CA ILE A 82 9.49 -1.85 11.46
C ILE A 82 9.77 -3.17 12.18
N ASP A 83 11.03 -3.60 12.21
CA ASP A 83 11.49 -4.88 12.78
C ASP A 83 10.63 -6.09 12.38
N ALA A 84 10.31 -6.21 11.09
CA ALA A 84 9.40 -7.23 10.61
C ALA A 84 10.05 -8.17 9.59
N PRO A 85 9.66 -9.46 9.56
CA PRO A 85 10.18 -10.40 8.58
C PRO A 85 9.78 -9.98 7.16
N MET A 86 10.76 -10.08 6.27
CA MET A 86 10.60 -9.85 4.85
C MET A 86 10.97 -11.11 4.07
N ARG A 87 10.20 -11.41 3.02
CA ARG A 87 10.51 -12.46 2.07
C ARG A 87 10.50 -11.91 0.65
N ARG A 88 11.41 -12.43 -0.16
CA ARG A 88 11.53 -12.12 -1.57
C ARG A 88 11.10 -13.33 -2.39
N ILE A 89 10.24 -13.10 -3.37
CA ILE A 89 9.77 -14.07 -4.35
C ILE A 89 10.20 -13.54 -5.71
N GLN A 90 11.09 -14.27 -6.38
CA GLN A 90 11.38 -14.02 -7.78
C GLN A 90 10.34 -14.77 -8.61
N PHE A 91 9.54 -14.06 -9.40
CA PHE A 91 8.57 -14.69 -10.26
C PHE A 91 9.30 -15.20 -11.52
N THR A 92 9.19 -16.51 -11.74
CA THR A 92 9.76 -17.22 -12.88
C THR A 92 8.66 -18.09 -13.51
N PRO A 93 8.81 -18.50 -14.79
CA PRO A 93 7.80 -19.32 -15.46
C PRO A 93 7.50 -20.66 -14.77
N ASP A 94 8.47 -21.20 -14.03
CA ASP A 94 8.41 -22.46 -13.30
C ASP A 94 7.93 -22.33 -11.84
N LEU A 95 7.78 -21.10 -11.33
CA LEU A 95 7.29 -20.87 -9.97
C LEU A 95 5.88 -21.43 -9.77
N LEU A 96 5.70 -22.30 -8.79
CA LEU A 96 4.42 -22.94 -8.51
C LEU A 96 3.59 -22.11 -7.52
N PRO A 97 2.25 -22.17 -7.60
CA PRO A 97 1.37 -21.57 -6.59
C PRO A 97 1.72 -21.98 -5.16
N SER A 98 2.10 -23.25 -4.98
CA SER A 98 2.53 -23.85 -3.72
C SER A 98 3.78 -23.24 -3.10
N ASP A 99 4.68 -22.66 -3.92
CA ASP A 99 5.86 -21.97 -3.39
C ASP A 99 5.48 -20.65 -2.72
N ILE A 100 4.35 -20.07 -3.14
CA ILE A 100 3.77 -18.84 -2.57
C ILE A 100 2.92 -19.20 -1.34
N THR A 101 1.93 -20.07 -1.51
CA THR A 101 0.93 -20.40 -0.48
C THR A 101 1.43 -21.42 0.55
N GLY A 102 2.38 -22.27 0.20
CA GLY A 102 2.85 -23.37 1.03
C GLY A 102 2.20 -24.71 0.68
N VAL A 103 2.71 -25.77 1.32
CA VAL A 103 2.31 -27.17 1.05
C VAL A 103 2.21 -27.95 2.34
N SER A 104 1.37 -28.97 2.37
CA SER A 104 1.40 -29.99 3.42
C SER A 104 2.37 -31.10 3.02
N VAL A 105 3.38 -31.34 3.84
CA VAL A 105 4.36 -32.40 3.64
C VAL A 105 4.10 -33.51 4.65
N PHE A 106 4.05 -34.77 4.19
CA PHE A 106 3.92 -35.91 5.09
C PHE A 106 5.25 -36.13 5.83
N ASN A 107 5.22 -35.96 7.16
CA ASN A 107 6.35 -36.28 8.02
C ASN A 107 6.30 -37.78 8.37
N GLN A 108 7.32 -38.53 7.96
CA GLN A 108 7.38 -39.99 8.14
C GLN A 108 7.54 -40.40 9.62
N ASP A 109 8.21 -39.58 10.43
CA ASP A 109 8.46 -39.87 11.84
C ASP A 109 7.17 -39.71 12.66
N THR A 110 6.43 -38.63 12.43
CA THR A 110 5.17 -38.34 13.14
C THR A 110 3.97 -39.01 12.48
N ARG A 111 4.11 -39.48 11.24
CA ARG A 111 3.03 -39.97 10.37
C ARG A 111 1.87 -38.97 10.24
N THR A 112 2.21 -37.67 10.26
CA THR A 112 1.23 -36.59 10.11
C THR A 112 1.61 -35.67 8.95
N PHE A 113 0.60 -35.02 8.35
CA PHE A 113 0.83 -33.95 7.39
C PHE A 113 1.14 -32.65 8.14
N GLU A 114 2.34 -32.12 7.90
CA GLU A 114 2.82 -30.86 8.45
C GLU A 114 2.78 -29.76 7.39
N PHE A 115 2.16 -28.64 7.73
CA PHE A 115 2.15 -27.48 6.84
C PHE A 115 3.51 -26.79 6.82
N ARG A 116 4.07 -26.64 5.63
CA ARG A 116 5.26 -25.85 5.35
C ARG A 116 4.83 -24.52 4.74
N PRO A 117 4.97 -23.39 5.47
CA PRO A 117 4.50 -22.10 5.01
C PRO A 117 5.30 -21.63 3.79
N GLY A 118 4.58 -21.20 2.75
CA GLY A 118 5.18 -20.63 1.55
C GLY A 118 5.80 -19.26 1.78
N ALA A 119 6.30 -18.65 0.72
CA ALA A 119 6.99 -17.37 0.79
C ALA A 119 6.08 -16.19 1.19
N ILE A 120 4.76 -16.33 1.10
CA ILE A 120 3.80 -15.28 1.45
C ILE A 120 3.71 -15.00 2.97
N PHE A 121 4.17 -15.92 3.82
CA PHE A 121 4.12 -15.80 5.29
C PHE A 121 5.24 -14.89 5.83
N ALA A 122 5.13 -13.60 5.53
CA ALA A 122 5.97 -12.52 6.04
C ALA A 122 5.13 -11.24 6.19
N ASN A 123 5.66 -10.21 6.85
CA ASN A 123 4.95 -8.93 6.96
C ASN A 123 5.13 -8.10 5.67
N ILE A 124 6.32 -8.19 5.07
CA ILE A 124 6.62 -7.57 3.78
C ILE A 124 7.05 -8.65 2.79
N VAL A 125 6.32 -8.76 1.69
CA VAL A 125 6.64 -9.69 0.60
C VAL A 125 6.99 -8.91 -0.65
N VAL A 126 8.18 -9.12 -1.18
CA VAL A 126 8.60 -8.55 -2.47
C VAL A 126 8.39 -9.58 -3.55
N GLY A 127 7.50 -9.28 -4.50
CA GLY A 127 7.32 -10.08 -5.71
C GLY A 127 8.02 -9.42 -6.87
N ASP A 128 9.20 -9.90 -7.25
CA ASP A 128 9.93 -9.35 -8.39
C ASP A 128 9.43 -9.97 -9.70
N GLU A 129 9.17 -9.11 -10.70
CA GLU A 129 8.78 -9.49 -12.07
C GLU A 129 7.54 -10.37 -12.12
N ILE A 130 6.47 -9.98 -11.42
CA ILE A 130 5.25 -10.80 -11.29
C ILE A 130 4.62 -11.18 -12.64
N ASN A 131 4.90 -10.41 -13.69
CA ASN A 131 4.50 -10.69 -15.07
C ASN A 131 5.25 -11.88 -15.70
N ARG A 132 6.27 -12.46 -15.08
CA ARG A 132 7.01 -13.64 -15.62
C ARG A 132 6.43 -14.98 -15.19
N ALA A 133 5.59 -15.02 -14.15
CA ALA A 133 4.97 -16.28 -13.73
C ALA A 133 3.66 -16.55 -14.46
N SER A 134 3.24 -17.81 -14.43
CA SER A 134 1.95 -18.24 -14.99
C SER A 134 0.77 -17.48 -14.35
N PRO A 135 -0.35 -17.30 -15.08
CA PRO A 135 -1.57 -16.71 -14.53
C PRO A 135 -2.10 -17.41 -13.26
N LYS A 136 -1.86 -18.72 -13.11
CA LYS A 136 -2.24 -19.49 -11.93
C LYS A 136 -1.42 -19.09 -10.70
N THR A 137 -0.11 -18.92 -10.87
CA THR A 137 0.81 -18.46 -9.81
C THR A 137 0.54 -17.01 -9.43
N GLN A 138 0.28 -16.13 -10.41
CA GLN A 138 -0.16 -14.76 -10.15
C GLN A 138 -1.46 -14.74 -9.32
N SER A 139 -2.45 -15.55 -9.71
CA SER A 139 -3.73 -15.63 -8.99
C SER A 139 -3.56 -16.07 -7.54
N ALA A 140 -2.67 -17.02 -7.25
CA ALA A 140 -2.38 -17.46 -5.89
C ALA A 140 -1.85 -16.33 -5.01
N LEU A 141 -0.91 -15.51 -5.52
CA LEU A 141 -0.45 -14.31 -4.79
C LEU A 141 -1.60 -13.32 -4.54
N LEU A 142 -2.40 -13.04 -5.57
CA LEU A 142 -3.46 -12.05 -5.53
C LEU A 142 -4.63 -12.46 -4.64
N GLU A 143 -4.90 -13.75 -4.53
CA GLU A 143 -5.88 -14.31 -3.59
C GLU A 143 -5.41 -14.10 -2.15
N CYS A 144 -4.13 -14.35 -1.86
CA CYS A 144 -3.55 -14.07 -0.55
C CYS A 144 -3.65 -12.58 -0.16
N MET A 145 -3.48 -11.69 -1.14
CA MET A 145 -3.63 -10.24 -0.96
C MET A 145 -5.08 -9.82 -0.69
N GLU A 146 -6.06 -10.55 -1.22
CA GLU A 146 -7.46 -10.21 -1.04
C GLU A 146 -8.01 -10.71 0.29
N GLU A 147 -7.64 -11.94 0.65
CA GLU A 147 -8.26 -12.68 1.75
C GLU A 147 -7.46 -12.58 3.07
N ASP A 148 -6.24 -12.04 3.03
CA ASP A 148 -5.30 -11.99 4.16
C ASP A 148 -5.06 -13.36 4.84
N GLN A 149 -5.30 -14.44 4.09
CA GLN A 149 -5.18 -15.82 4.53
C GLN A 149 -4.89 -16.76 3.36
N VAL A 150 -4.43 -17.95 3.69
CA VAL A 150 -4.16 -19.03 2.73
C VAL A 150 -4.91 -20.27 3.18
N THR A 151 -5.59 -20.94 2.26
CA THR A 151 -6.23 -22.23 2.54
C THR A 151 -5.50 -23.36 1.80
N VAL A 152 -4.98 -24.32 2.55
CA VAL A 152 -4.30 -25.52 2.02
C VAL A 152 -4.90 -26.74 2.72
N ASP A 153 -5.32 -27.73 1.92
CA ASP A 153 -5.92 -28.99 2.39
C ASP A 153 -7.08 -28.81 3.38
N GLY A 154 -7.95 -27.82 3.11
CA GLY A 154 -9.11 -27.52 3.94
C GLY A 154 -8.80 -26.82 5.26
N ARG A 155 -7.53 -26.45 5.52
CA ARG A 155 -7.12 -25.65 6.68
C ARG A 155 -6.73 -24.25 6.24
N THR A 156 -7.25 -23.26 6.96
CA THR A 156 -6.98 -21.85 6.71
C THR A 156 -5.93 -21.31 7.67
N TYR A 157 -4.91 -20.65 7.12
CA TYR A 157 -3.79 -20.05 7.82
C TYR A 157 -3.81 -18.54 7.58
N ARG A 158 -3.95 -17.75 8.65
CA ARG A 158 -3.93 -16.28 8.53
C ARG A 158 -2.52 -15.76 8.28
N LEU A 159 -2.42 -14.71 7.48
CA LEU A 159 -1.17 -14.00 7.24
C LEU A 159 -0.82 -13.07 8.42
N ARG A 160 0.44 -12.65 8.50
CA ARG A 160 0.94 -11.77 9.56
C ARG A 160 0.42 -10.35 9.35
N ALA A 161 0.02 -9.66 10.41
CA ALA A 161 -0.43 -8.27 10.33
C ALA A 161 0.58 -7.32 11.00
N PRO A 162 1.05 -6.25 10.33
CA PRO A 162 0.68 -5.82 8.97
C PRO A 162 1.22 -6.75 7.86
N PHE A 163 0.44 -6.90 6.80
CA PHE A 163 0.79 -7.65 5.59
C PHE A 163 0.83 -6.70 4.39
N MET A 164 1.98 -6.59 3.71
CA MET A 164 2.15 -5.75 2.54
C MET A 164 2.89 -6.52 1.46
N VAL A 165 2.35 -6.48 0.24
CA VAL A 165 3.00 -7.02 -0.96
C VAL A 165 3.50 -5.85 -1.77
N MET A 166 4.78 -5.87 -2.11
CA MET A 166 5.44 -4.94 -3.00
C MET A 166 5.81 -5.70 -4.27
N ALA A 167 4.95 -5.60 -5.29
CA ALA A 167 5.15 -6.31 -6.54
C ALA A 167 5.81 -5.40 -7.58
N THR A 168 6.71 -5.96 -8.38
CA THR A 168 7.37 -5.24 -9.47
C THR A 168 6.97 -5.83 -10.81
N GLN A 169 6.78 -4.95 -11.80
CA GLN A 169 6.54 -5.33 -13.18
C GLN A 169 7.46 -4.54 -14.10
N ASN A 170 8.02 -5.21 -15.10
CA ASN A 170 8.81 -4.57 -16.15
C ASN A 170 7.95 -4.43 -17.41
N PRO A 171 7.61 -3.21 -17.85
CA PRO A 171 6.69 -2.99 -18.97
C PRO A 171 7.30 -3.28 -20.36
N ILE A 172 8.62 -3.47 -20.46
CA ILE A 172 9.35 -3.53 -21.76
C ILE A 172 9.70 -4.97 -22.19
N GLU A 173 9.45 -5.98 -21.37
CA GLU A 173 9.82 -7.37 -21.69
C GLU A 173 8.89 -7.99 -22.75
N MET A 174 9.46 -8.29 -23.93
CA MET A 174 8.71 -8.70 -25.13
C MET A 174 8.49 -10.22 -25.29
N GLU A 175 9.21 -11.08 -24.56
CA GLU A 175 9.05 -12.54 -24.68
C GLU A 175 8.80 -13.21 -23.33
N GLY A 176 7.81 -14.12 -23.29
CA GLY A 176 7.56 -14.99 -22.14
C GLY A 176 6.90 -14.32 -20.93
N THR A 177 6.27 -13.15 -21.10
CA THR A 177 5.57 -12.45 -20.02
C THR A 177 4.04 -12.53 -20.15
N TYR A 178 3.39 -12.64 -19.01
CA TYR A 178 1.94 -12.58 -18.80
C TYR A 178 1.63 -11.27 -18.07
N PRO A 179 1.26 -10.19 -18.79
CA PRO A 179 0.90 -8.93 -18.13
C PRO A 179 -0.29 -9.16 -17.20
N LEU A 180 -0.29 -8.48 -16.05
CA LEU A 180 -1.43 -8.54 -15.16
C LEU A 180 -2.66 -7.93 -15.85
N PRO A 181 -3.78 -8.66 -15.96
CA PRO A 181 -5.07 -8.09 -16.34
C PRO A 181 -5.44 -6.91 -15.43
N GLU A 182 -6.26 -5.99 -15.93
CA GLU A 182 -6.64 -4.78 -15.20
C GLU A 182 -7.37 -5.12 -13.90
N ALA A 183 -8.22 -6.15 -13.92
CA ALA A 183 -8.89 -6.67 -12.73
C ALA A 183 -7.91 -7.18 -11.65
N GLN A 184 -6.69 -7.58 -12.03
CA GLN A 184 -5.65 -8.00 -11.10
C GLN A 184 -4.84 -6.81 -10.59
N ARG A 185 -4.48 -5.87 -11.47
CA ARG A 185 -3.82 -4.61 -11.08
C ARG A 185 -4.66 -3.80 -10.09
N ASP A 186 -5.98 -3.86 -10.22
CA ASP A 186 -6.92 -3.18 -9.33
C ASP A 186 -6.79 -3.59 -7.85
N ARG A 187 -6.20 -4.76 -7.56
CA ARG A 187 -5.96 -5.21 -6.18
C ARG A 187 -4.86 -4.43 -5.47
N PHE A 188 -3.92 -3.83 -6.21
CA PHE A 188 -2.90 -2.97 -5.64
C PHE A 188 -3.48 -1.59 -5.31
N MET A 189 -3.22 -1.12 -4.09
CA MET A 189 -3.73 0.16 -3.58
C MET A 189 -3.13 1.35 -4.31
N ALA A 190 -1.83 1.32 -4.53
CA ALA A 190 -1.12 2.36 -5.25
C ALA A 190 -0.12 1.76 -6.23
N ARG A 191 0.17 2.54 -7.25
CA ARG A 191 1.23 2.29 -8.20
C ARG A 191 2.22 3.44 -8.18
N ILE A 192 3.49 3.11 -8.02
CA ILE A 192 4.59 4.07 -8.07
C ILE A 192 5.61 3.68 -9.13
N SER A 193 6.41 4.65 -9.53
CA SER A 193 7.63 4.46 -10.31
C SER A 193 8.78 5.08 -9.52
N MET A 194 9.87 4.34 -9.38
CA MET A 194 11.11 4.81 -8.77
C MET A 194 11.81 5.81 -9.70
N GLY A 195 11.84 5.54 -11.02
CA GLY A 195 12.67 6.22 -12.00
C GLY A 195 14.17 6.02 -11.73
N TYR A 196 15.01 6.47 -12.65
CA TYR A 196 16.46 6.50 -12.41
C TYR A 196 16.79 7.40 -11.21
N PRO A 197 17.85 7.08 -10.44
CA PRO A 197 18.40 8.02 -9.46
C PRO A 197 18.81 9.33 -10.16
N THR A 198 18.82 10.43 -9.41
CA THR A 198 19.45 11.66 -9.91
C THR A 198 20.94 11.43 -10.10
N ALA A 199 21.61 12.21 -10.96
CA ALA A 199 23.06 12.10 -11.14
C ALA A 199 23.83 12.22 -9.81
N THR A 200 23.35 13.04 -8.88
CA THR A 200 23.93 13.16 -7.53
C THR A 200 23.78 11.89 -6.71
N ALA A 201 22.61 11.24 -6.75
CA ALA A 201 22.36 9.99 -6.06
C ALA A 201 23.13 8.83 -6.70
N GLU A 202 23.25 8.81 -8.03
CA GLU A 202 24.04 7.82 -8.74
C GLU A 202 25.54 7.96 -8.42
N LEU A 203 26.06 9.18 -8.32
CA LEU A 203 27.44 9.44 -7.87
C LEU A 203 27.66 8.95 -6.42
N GLN A 204 26.75 9.25 -5.49
CA GLN A 204 26.86 8.74 -4.12
C GLN A 204 26.80 7.20 -4.08
N MET A 205 25.94 6.58 -4.89
CA MET A 205 25.88 5.12 -5.00
C MET A 205 27.21 4.53 -5.49
N LEU A 206 27.95 5.23 -6.36
CA LEU A 206 29.29 4.83 -6.81
C LEU A 206 30.36 5.03 -5.71
N GLU A 207 30.26 6.10 -4.93
CA GLU A 207 31.16 6.36 -3.80
C GLU A 207 30.96 5.36 -2.65
N VAL A 208 29.71 4.98 -2.38
CA VAL A 208 29.32 4.01 -1.35
C VAL A 208 29.59 2.56 -1.79
N HIS A 209 29.79 2.28 -3.08
CA HIS A 209 30.05 0.93 -3.61
C HIS A 209 31.33 0.24 -3.08
N GLY A 210 32.13 0.92 -2.25
CA GLY A 210 33.26 0.36 -1.50
C GLY A 210 33.09 0.33 0.03
N GLY A 211 31.99 0.85 0.59
CA GLY A 211 31.67 0.88 2.02
C GLY A 211 30.58 -0.13 2.42
N GLY A 212 30.28 -0.23 3.72
CA GLY A 212 29.14 -1.04 4.21
C GLY A 212 27.80 -0.50 3.72
N SER A 213 26.83 -1.38 3.45
CA SER A 213 25.49 -0.97 2.99
C SER A 213 24.81 -0.10 4.06
N PRO A 214 24.26 1.08 3.73
CA PRO A 214 23.49 1.90 4.68
C PRO A 214 22.35 1.12 5.35
N LEU A 215 21.81 0.12 4.65
CA LEU A 215 20.79 -0.79 5.17
C LEU A 215 21.29 -1.65 6.33
N ASP A 216 22.56 -2.07 6.34
CA ASP A 216 23.11 -2.94 7.38
C ASP A 216 23.29 -2.18 8.70
N ALA A 217 23.59 -0.88 8.61
CA ALA A 217 23.69 0.04 9.76
C ALA A 217 22.33 0.52 10.27
N MET A 218 21.25 0.30 9.52
CA MET A 218 19.91 0.77 9.86
C MET A 218 19.36 0.00 11.06
N ALA A 219 19.09 0.72 12.15
CA ALA A 219 18.36 0.19 13.31
C ALA A 219 16.84 0.30 13.09
N PRO A 220 16.04 -0.65 13.61
CA PRO A 220 14.59 -0.51 13.61
C PRO A 220 14.16 0.73 14.41
N VAL A 221 13.14 1.42 13.91
CA VAL A 221 12.56 2.61 14.56
C VAL A 221 11.22 2.30 15.23
N THR A 222 10.63 1.14 14.94
CA THR A 222 9.39 0.63 15.52
C THR A 222 9.33 -0.89 15.33
N ASP A 223 8.27 -1.53 15.86
CA ASP A 223 7.96 -2.94 15.68
C ASP A 223 6.65 -3.18 14.91
N GLU A 224 6.41 -4.44 14.51
CA GLU A 224 5.19 -4.85 13.79
C GLU A 224 3.90 -4.59 14.59
N ALA A 225 3.96 -4.72 15.92
CA ALA A 225 2.81 -4.57 16.79
C ALA A 225 2.34 -3.11 16.84
N THR A 226 3.29 -2.17 16.86
CA THR A 226 3.05 -0.73 16.85
C THR A 226 2.52 -0.27 15.50
N VAL A 227 3.07 -0.78 14.39
CA VAL A 227 2.53 -0.49 13.06
C VAL A 227 1.09 -1.01 12.93
N ARG A 228 0.78 -2.21 13.45
CA ARG A 228 -0.59 -2.74 13.48
C ARG A 228 -1.55 -1.84 14.27
N ARG A 229 -1.15 -1.32 15.44
CA ARG A 229 -1.95 -0.35 16.20
C ARG A 229 -2.16 0.95 15.43
N CYS A 230 -1.10 1.48 14.82
CA CYS A 230 -1.19 2.71 14.00
C CYS A 230 -2.16 2.52 12.82
N ALA A 231 -2.09 1.40 12.13
CA ALA A 231 -2.99 1.07 11.02
C ALA A 231 -4.46 0.99 11.47
N ALA A 232 -4.73 0.41 12.64
CA ALA A 232 -6.08 0.37 13.21
C ALA A 232 -6.63 1.78 13.47
N ARG A 233 -5.81 2.68 14.02
CA ARG A 233 -6.18 4.09 14.25
C ARG A 233 -6.38 4.87 12.96
N VAL A 234 -5.54 4.65 11.94
CA VAL A 234 -5.74 5.19 10.59
C VAL A 234 -7.13 4.81 10.05
N GLY A 235 -7.60 3.59 10.31
CA GLY A 235 -8.95 3.16 9.93
C GLY A 235 -10.08 3.99 10.58
N GLN A 236 -9.84 4.61 11.73
CA GLN A 236 -10.81 5.38 12.50
C GLN A 236 -10.84 6.88 12.14
N VAL A 237 -9.85 7.37 11.39
CA VAL A 237 -9.80 8.78 10.93
C VAL A 237 -11.10 9.18 10.24
N HIS A 238 -11.65 10.32 10.68
CA HIS A 238 -12.95 10.78 10.24
C HIS A 238 -12.94 11.16 8.76
N ALA A 239 -13.95 10.68 8.03
CA ALA A 239 -14.24 11.12 6.67
C ALA A 239 -15.72 11.47 6.62
N SER A 240 -16.01 12.75 6.37
CA SER A 240 -17.38 13.26 6.37
C SER A 240 -18.22 12.61 5.26
N PRO A 241 -19.56 12.55 5.40
CA PRO A 241 -20.42 12.05 4.33
C PRO A 241 -20.20 12.78 2.99
N ALA A 242 -19.97 14.10 3.05
CA ALA A 242 -19.69 14.91 1.87
C ALA A 242 -18.37 14.52 1.18
N LEU A 243 -17.33 14.20 1.95
CA LEU A 243 -16.07 13.71 1.38
C LEU A 243 -16.20 12.30 0.79
N ARG A 244 -16.97 11.41 1.43
CA ARG A 244 -17.25 10.08 0.86
C ARG A 244 -18.00 10.20 -0.46
N GLN A 245 -18.97 11.12 -0.54
CA GLN A 245 -19.66 11.43 -1.79
C GLN A 245 -18.71 11.98 -2.84
N TYR A 246 -17.83 12.92 -2.47
CA TYR A 246 -16.79 13.45 -3.37
C TYR A 246 -15.91 12.35 -3.98
N ILE A 247 -15.48 11.36 -3.18
CA ILE A 247 -14.71 10.21 -3.66
C ILE A 247 -15.53 9.37 -4.66
N VAL A 248 -16.83 9.15 -4.38
CA VAL A 248 -17.73 8.41 -5.28
C VAL A 248 -17.93 9.17 -6.59
N ASP A 249 -18.13 10.48 -6.53
CA ASP A 249 -18.32 11.35 -7.69
C ASP A 249 -17.05 11.40 -8.56
N LEU A 250 -15.88 11.51 -7.92
CA LEU A 250 -14.58 11.49 -8.59
C LEU A 250 -14.36 10.18 -9.35
N VAL A 251 -14.55 9.04 -8.68
CA VAL A 251 -14.42 7.71 -9.31
C VAL A 251 -15.51 7.51 -10.37
N GLY A 252 -16.74 7.97 -10.13
CA GLY A 252 -17.85 7.97 -11.07
C GLY A 252 -17.54 8.74 -12.36
N ALA A 253 -16.94 9.92 -12.23
CA ALA A 253 -16.54 10.75 -13.36
C ALA A 253 -15.52 10.05 -14.27
N THR A 254 -14.61 9.22 -13.73
CA THR A 254 -13.70 8.41 -14.57
C THR A 254 -14.41 7.40 -15.46
N ARG A 255 -15.60 6.93 -15.06
CA ARG A 255 -16.42 5.97 -15.82
C ARG A 255 -17.28 6.62 -16.89
N ASN A 256 -17.56 7.91 -16.75
CA ASN A 256 -18.42 8.67 -17.66
C ASN A 256 -17.61 9.56 -18.62
N ALA A 257 -16.32 9.78 -18.36
CA ALA A 257 -15.47 10.62 -19.20
C ALA A 257 -15.01 9.89 -20.47
N SER A 258 -15.15 10.55 -21.63
CA SER A 258 -14.69 10.06 -22.93
C SER A 258 -13.16 9.87 -23.02
N ALA A 259 -12.42 10.45 -22.09
CA ALA A 259 -10.97 10.27 -21.96
C ALA A 259 -10.58 8.82 -21.64
N PHE A 260 -11.49 8.03 -21.08
CA PHE A 260 -11.22 6.67 -20.64
C PHE A 260 -12.11 5.65 -21.36
N ARG A 261 -11.49 4.56 -21.85
CA ARG A 261 -12.19 3.36 -22.32
C ARG A 261 -12.72 2.53 -21.16
N LEU A 262 -12.00 2.54 -20.03
CA LEU A 262 -12.39 1.89 -18.79
C LEU A 262 -12.08 2.84 -17.64
N GLY A 263 -13.10 3.19 -16.86
CA GLY A 263 -12.95 3.97 -15.63
C GLY A 263 -12.58 3.11 -14.42
N ALA A 264 -12.27 3.77 -13.31
CA ALA A 264 -11.87 3.11 -12.09
C ALA A 264 -13.02 2.31 -11.44
N SER A 265 -12.68 1.19 -10.80
CA SER A 265 -13.64 0.28 -10.17
C SER A 265 -14.18 0.85 -8.84
N PRO A 266 -15.27 0.28 -8.28
CA PRO A 266 -15.72 0.63 -6.92
C PRO A 266 -14.67 0.40 -5.83
N ARG A 267 -13.76 -0.56 -6.02
CA ARG A 267 -12.63 -0.81 -5.10
C ARG A 267 -11.72 0.40 -5.03
N ALA A 268 -11.58 1.15 -6.11
CA ALA A 268 -10.80 2.38 -6.15
C ALA A 268 -11.29 3.41 -5.12
N SER A 269 -12.61 3.54 -4.93
CA SER A 269 -13.19 4.44 -3.91
C SER A 269 -12.78 4.02 -2.50
N LEU A 270 -12.81 2.73 -2.19
CA LEU A 270 -12.43 2.20 -0.88
C LEU A 270 -10.94 2.39 -0.60
N GLN A 271 -10.09 2.08 -1.58
CA GLN A 271 -8.64 2.21 -1.44
C GLN A 271 -8.20 3.67 -1.37
N LEU A 272 -8.85 4.57 -2.14
CA LEU A 272 -8.59 6.01 -2.07
C LEU A 272 -8.98 6.59 -0.71
N LEU A 273 -10.13 6.19 -0.15
CA LEU A 273 -10.54 6.60 1.19
C LEU A 273 -9.54 6.13 2.28
N ARG A 274 -9.12 4.86 2.23
CA ARG A 274 -8.14 4.30 3.18
C ARG A 274 -6.79 5.01 3.09
N ALA A 275 -6.31 5.27 1.87
CA ALA A 275 -5.07 5.99 1.66
C ALA A 275 -5.17 7.47 2.13
N ALA A 276 -6.31 8.13 1.87
CA ALA A 276 -6.53 9.52 2.30
C ALA A 276 -6.58 9.65 3.83
N ARG A 277 -7.16 8.67 4.53
CA ARG A 277 -7.10 8.57 5.99
C ARG A 277 -5.67 8.44 6.51
N ALA A 278 -4.86 7.59 5.87
CA ALA A 278 -3.46 7.43 6.24
C ALA A 278 -2.67 8.73 6.03
N LEU A 279 -2.90 9.43 4.90
CA LEU A 279 -2.28 10.71 4.62
C LEU A 279 -2.68 11.79 5.64
N ALA A 280 -3.97 11.88 5.99
CA ALA A 280 -4.45 12.81 7.02
C ALA A 280 -3.79 12.55 8.38
N ALA A 281 -3.73 11.29 8.82
CA ALA A 281 -3.09 10.92 10.09
C ALA A 281 -1.58 11.20 10.09
N LEU A 282 -0.89 10.94 8.97
CA LEU A 282 0.53 11.29 8.79
C LEU A 282 0.76 12.80 8.81
N ALA A 283 -0.25 13.59 8.42
CA ALA A 283 -0.25 15.05 8.54
C ALA A 283 -0.65 15.54 9.95
N GLY A 284 -0.90 14.63 10.90
CA GLY A 284 -1.31 14.97 12.27
C GLY A 284 -2.79 15.35 12.41
N ARG A 285 -3.64 15.02 11.41
CA ARG A 285 -5.07 15.31 11.43
C ARG A 285 -5.89 14.04 11.69
N ASP A 286 -6.97 14.21 12.45
CA ASP A 286 -7.97 13.19 12.77
C ASP A 286 -9.12 13.13 11.75
N HIS A 287 -9.11 13.99 10.73
CA HIS A 287 -10.09 14.05 9.67
C HIS A 287 -9.44 14.27 8.30
N VAL A 288 -10.07 13.70 7.27
CA VAL A 288 -9.64 13.81 5.88
C VAL A 288 -10.19 15.08 5.23
N ILE A 289 -9.35 15.76 4.45
CA ILE A 289 -9.73 16.93 3.64
C ILE A 289 -9.66 16.59 2.14
N PRO A 290 -10.33 17.35 1.25
CA PRO A 290 -10.32 17.08 -0.19
C PRO A 290 -8.92 17.03 -0.81
N GLU A 291 -7.98 17.83 -0.30
CA GLU A 291 -6.60 17.88 -0.76
C GLU A 291 -5.88 16.54 -0.54
N ASP A 292 -6.23 15.78 0.51
CA ASP A 292 -5.68 14.44 0.75
C ASP A 292 -6.09 13.48 -0.37
N VAL A 293 -7.36 13.56 -0.78
CA VAL A 293 -7.91 12.74 -1.86
C VAL A 293 -7.24 13.10 -3.17
N GLN A 294 -7.11 14.40 -3.46
CA GLN A 294 -6.51 14.90 -4.70
C GLN A 294 -5.03 14.53 -4.83
N ALA A 295 -4.26 14.62 -3.74
CA ALA A 295 -2.85 14.23 -3.73
C ALA A 295 -2.63 12.75 -4.08
N LEU A 296 -3.64 11.90 -3.82
CA LEU A 296 -3.57 10.46 -4.03
C LEU A 296 -4.16 10.00 -5.37
N ILE A 297 -4.74 10.89 -6.17
CA ILE A 297 -5.35 10.54 -7.48
C ILE A 297 -4.34 9.85 -8.40
N GLY A 298 -3.15 10.42 -8.54
CA GLY A 298 -2.10 9.86 -9.41
C GLY A 298 -1.67 8.45 -8.95
N PRO A 299 -1.17 8.30 -7.72
CA PRO A 299 -0.69 7.01 -7.21
C PRO A 299 -1.79 5.95 -7.11
N VAL A 300 -3.02 6.32 -6.77
CA VAL A 300 -4.09 5.36 -6.48
C VAL A 300 -4.95 5.06 -7.70
N LEU A 301 -5.27 6.03 -8.57
CA LEU A 301 -6.23 5.82 -9.67
C LEU A 301 -5.57 5.56 -11.04
N ALA A 302 -4.32 5.99 -11.26
CA ALA A 302 -3.74 5.96 -12.61
C ALA A 302 -3.63 4.57 -13.23
N HIS A 303 -3.43 3.51 -12.43
CA HIS A 303 -3.36 2.12 -12.92
C HIS A 303 -4.72 1.43 -13.04
N ARG A 304 -5.80 2.10 -12.64
CA ARG A 304 -7.18 1.59 -12.67
C ARG A 304 -8.02 2.11 -13.83
N VAL A 305 -7.44 2.99 -14.65
CA VAL A 305 -8.10 3.55 -15.83
C VAL A 305 -7.37 3.13 -17.10
N ILE A 306 -8.14 2.86 -18.16
CA ILE A 306 -7.60 2.62 -19.50
C ILE A 306 -7.96 3.83 -20.35
N LEU A 307 -6.95 4.47 -20.92
CA LEU A 307 -7.15 5.61 -21.83
C LEU A 307 -7.90 5.18 -23.10
N SER A 308 -8.76 6.06 -23.61
CA SER A 308 -9.34 5.88 -24.95
C SER A 308 -8.24 5.94 -26.01
N SER A 309 -8.47 5.29 -27.16
CA SER A 309 -7.48 5.19 -28.24
C SER A 309 -6.94 6.55 -28.66
N GLU A 310 -7.80 7.57 -28.75
CA GLU A 310 -7.41 8.95 -29.08
C GLU A 310 -6.39 9.53 -28.09
N ASN A 311 -6.61 9.34 -26.78
CA ASN A 311 -5.72 9.86 -25.75
C ASN A 311 -4.41 9.07 -25.61
N GLN A 312 -4.38 7.80 -26.00
CA GLN A 312 -3.14 7.03 -26.08
C GLN A 312 -2.17 7.61 -27.11
N HIS A 313 -2.67 8.06 -28.26
CA HIS A 313 -1.85 8.66 -29.33
C HIS A 313 -1.33 10.05 -28.95
N LEU A 314 -2.05 10.79 -28.10
CA LEU A 314 -1.66 12.13 -27.65
C LEU A 314 -0.58 12.11 -26.55
N HIS A 315 -0.10 10.92 -26.14
CA HIS A 315 0.86 10.71 -25.04
C HIS A 315 0.49 11.43 -23.73
N LYS A 316 -0.79 11.74 -23.53
CA LYS A 316 -1.26 12.29 -22.26
C LYS A 316 -1.28 11.16 -21.23
N GLY A 317 -0.40 11.24 -20.23
CA GLY A 317 -0.36 10.25 -19.15
C GLY A 317 -1.67 10.21 -18.37
N ALA A 318 -2.14 9.00 -18.01
CA ALA A 318 -3.39 8.80 -17.28
C ALA A 318 -3.50 9.65 -16.00
N GLY A 319 -2.39 9.81 -15.26
CA GLY A 319 -2.35 10.65 -14.06
C GLY A 319 -2.71 12.12 -14.34
N ARG A 320 -2.25 12.69 -15.46
CA ARG A 320 -2.56 14.09 -15.82
C ARG A 320 -4.04 14.26 -16.17
N LEU A 321 -4.59 13.36 -16.98
CA LEU A 321 -6.02 13.40 -17.35
C LEU A 321 -6.92 13.22 -16.13
N LEU A 322 -6.52 12.39 -15.16
CA LEU A 322 -7.23 12.23 -13.91
C LEU A 322 -7.20 13.51 -13.05
N LEU A 323 -6.07 14.21 -12.99
CA LEU A 323 -5.97 15.49 -12.28
C LEU A 323 -6.82 16.57 -12.95
N GLU A 324 -6.81 16.66 -14.28
CA GLU A 324 -7.67 17.57 -15.06
C GLU A 324 -9.15 17.26 -14.82
N LEU A 325 -9.52 15.97 -14.80
CA LEU A 325 -10.89 15.54 -14.49
C LEU A 325 -11.29 15.92 -13.05
N ALA A 326 -10.38 15.77 -12.09
CA ALA A 326 -10.64 16.06 -10.69
C ALA A 326 -10.95 17.55 -10.42
N GLN A 327 -10.37 18.46 -11.21
CA GLN A 327 -10.67 19.89 -11.14
C GLN A 327 -12.11 20.21 -11.54
N GLY A 328 -12.75 19.37 -12.36
CA GLY A 328 -14.14 19.51 -12.77
C GLY A 328 -15.16 18.94 -11.78
N VAL A 329 -14.73 18.19 -10.77
CA VAL A 329 -15.62 17.58 -9.76
C VAL A 329 -15.78 18.55 -8.60
N PRO A 330 -17.02 18.97 -8.25
CA PRO A 330 -17.26 19.91 -7.16
C PRO A 330 -16.66 19.43 -5.83
N VAL A 331 -15.80 20.25 -5.23
CA VAL A 331 -15.21 19.99 -3.92
C VAL A 331 -16.26 20.30 -2.84
N PRO A 332 -16.46 19.42 -1.83
CA PRO A 332 -17.43 19.68 -0.77
C PRO A 332 -17.04 20.93 0.02
N ALA A 333 -18.00 21.84 0.23
CA ALA A 333 -17.79 23.01 1.08
C ALA A 333 -17.54 22.56 2.53
N SER A 334 -16.51 23.11 3.17
CA SER A 334 -16.20 22.87 4.56
C SER A 334 -17.30 23.43 5.46
N ARG A 335 -18.24 22.59 5.89
CA ARG A 335 -19.01 22.89 7.11
C ARG A 335 -18.10 22.60 8.29
N ARG A 336 -17.65 23.68 8.94
CA ARG A 336 -17.06 23.64 10.28
C ARG A 336 -18.01 22.98 11.27
#